data_AF-Q6L0P5-F1
#
_entry.id   AF-Q6L0P5-F1
#
_cell.length_a   1.000
_cell.length_b   1.000
_cell.length_c   1.000
_cell.angle_alpha   90.00
_cell.angle_beta   90.00
_cell.angle_gamma   90.00
#
_symmetry.space_group_name_H-M   'P 1'
#
loop_
_entity.id
_entity.type
_entity.pdbx_description
1 polymer ?
#
loop_
_entity_poly.entity_id
_entity_poly.type
_entity_poly.pdbx_seq_one_letter_code
_entity_poly.pdbx_strand_id
1 'polypeptide(L)'
;MKSSIYRKRYILIKGNVDYRYLSGYGVKVKFNDNNYTIVLANQFNKDLIIRLLRKSGHDVIYVSGTIKKCKKIMSLQSKFA
;
A
#
# COMPACT_ATOMS: atom_id res chain seq x y z
N MET A 1 -2.14 -24.88 -12.99
CA MET A 1 -2.61 -23.70 -12.23
C MET A 1 -1.74 -22.48 -12.54
N LYS A 2 -2.24 -21.50 -13.29
CA LYS A 2 -1.55 -20.21 -13.48
C LYS A 2 -1.74 -19.34 -12.23
N SER A 3 -0.88 -19.49 -11.25
CA SER A 3 -0.62 -18.37 -10.34
C SER A 3 0.78 -18.48 -9.77
N SER A 4 1.65 -17.55 -10.17
CA SER A 4 2.95 -17.36 -9.53
C SER A 4 2.75 -17.24 -8.02
N ILE A 5 3.54 -17.99 -7.26
CA ILE A 5 3.62 -17.95 -5.79
C ILE A 5 3.89 -16.50 -5.33
N TYR A 6 4.61 -15.73 -6.15
CA TYR A 6 4.93 -14.32 -5.95
C TYR A 6 3.78 -13.40 -6.34
N ARG A 7 2.70 -13.43 -5.57
CA ARG A 7 1.57 -12.50 -5.74
C ARG A 7 1.93 -11.14 -5.15
N LYS A 8 1.69 -10.09 -5.94
CA LYS A 8 1.84 -8.70 -5.52
C LYS A 8 0.62 -8.23 -4.72
N ARG A 9 0.84 -7.31 -3.79
CA ARG A 9 -0.18 -6.62 -3.00
C ARG A 9 0.05 -5.12 -3.00
N TYR A 10 -1.01 -4.40 -3.34
CA TYR A 10 -1.08 -2.95 -3.26
C TYR A 10 -1.67 -2.58 -1.91
N ILE A 11 -1.02 -1.67 -1.21
CA ILE A 11 -1.40 -1.18 0.11
C ILE A 11 -1.63 0.32 -0.04
N LEU A 12 -2.85 0.77 0.25
CA LEU A 12 -3.28 2.16 0.27
C LEU A 12 -3.12 2.71 1.69
N ILE A 13 -2.46 3.85 1.79
CA ILE A 13 -2.07 4.50 3.04
C ILE A 13 -2.57 5.94 2.99
N LYS A 14 -3.06 6.46 4.12
CA LYS A 14 -3.44 7.87 4.26
C LYS A 14 -2.19 8.71 4.47
N GLY A 15 -2.09 9.81 3.73
CA GLY A 15 -0.99 10.76 3.72
C GLY A 15 0.18 10.35 2.83
N ASN A 16 1.16 11.25 2.77
CA ASN A 16 2.47 10.99 2.20
C ASN A 16 3.32 10.14 3.16
N VAL A 17 4.00 9.13 2.63
CA VAL A 17 4.85 8.21 3.40
C VAL A 17 6.29 8.28 2.88
N ASP A 18 7.24 8.58 3.76
CA ASP A 18 8.65 8.34 3.46
C ASP A 18 8.93 6.84 3.47
N TYR A 19 8.89 6.21 2.29
CA TYR A 19 9.02 4.77 2.13
C TYR A 19 10.48 4.28 2.15
N ARG A 20 11.49 5.14 2.36
CA ARG A 20 12.91 4.75 2.30
C ARG A 20 13.24 3.65 3.29
N TYR A 21 12.66 3.68 4.49
CA TYR A 21 12.84 2.64 5.51
C TYR A 21 12.20 1.30 5.12
N LEU A 22 11.33 1.27 4.09
CA LEU A 22 10.70 0.05 3.58
C LEU A 22 11.44 -0.54 2.36
N SER A 23 12.46 0.14 1.83
CA SER A 23 13.17 -0.25 0.60
C SER A 23 13.81 -1.64 0.72
N GLY A 24 14.38 -1.98 1.88
CA GLY A 24 14.99 -3.28 2.18
C GLY A 24 14.01 -4.47 2.16
N TYR A 25 12.70 -4.22 2.18
CA TYR A 25 11.67 -5.26 2.18
C TYR A 25 11.07 -5.52 0.80
N GLY A 26 11.66 -4.96 -0.26
CA GLY A 26 11.19 -5.13 -1.64
C GLY A 26 9.91 -4.35 -1.96
N VAL A 27 9.64 -3.29 -1.20
CA VAL A 27 8.49 -2.40 -1.41
C VAL A 27 8.78 -1.41 -2.54
N LYS A 28 7.78 -1.14 -3.39
CA LYS A 28 7.87 -0.13 -4.46
C LYS A 28 6.70 0.83 -4.37
N VAL A 29 6.96 2.14 -4.40
CA VAL A 29 5.89 3.14 -4.53
C VAL A 29 5.27 3.07 -5.92
N LYS A 30 3.95 3.18 -5.97
CA LYS A 30 3.14 3.18 -7.19
C LYS A 30 2.31 4.44 -7.36
N PHE A 31 2.07 5.14 -6.27
CA PHE A 31 1.41 6.42 -6.23
C PHE A 31 1.83 7.11 -4.93
N ASN A 32 2.09 8.41 -4.99
CA ASN A 32 2.34 9.22 -3.81
C ASN A 32 1.86 10.64 -4.12
N ASP A 33 0.96 11.15 -3.28
CA ASP A 33 0.58 12.54 -3.22
C ASP A 33 0.53 12.99 -1.74
N ASN A 34 0.10 14.22 -1.48
CA ASN A 34 0.04 14.74 -0.11
C ASN A 34 -0.98 14.01 0.77
N ASN A 35 -2.01 13.39 0.17
CA ASN A 35 -3.17 12.83 0.86
C ASN A 35 -3.15 11.30 0.94
N TYR A 36 -2.45 10.62 0.04
CA TYR A 36 -2.43 9.18 -0.09
C TYR A 36 -1.13 8.65 -0.71
N THR A 37 -0.70 7.50 -0.20
CA THR A 37 0.37 6.71 -0.79
C THR A 37 -0.13 5.32 -1.15
N ILE A 38 0.26 4.81 -2.33
CA ILE A 38 0.07 3.40 -2.69
C ILE A 38 1.44 2.75 -2.85
N VAL A 39 1.70 1.74 -2.03
CA VAL A 39 2.91 0.91 -2.13
C VAL A 39 2.57 -0.49 -2.62
N LEU A 40 3.52 -1.10 -3.31
CA LEU A 40 3.48 -2.47 -3.80
C LEU A 40 4.41 -3.31 -2.95
N ALA A 41 3.88 -4.34 -2.31
CA ALA A 41 4.61 -5.33 -1.53
C ALA A 41 4.38 -6.75 -2.10
N ASN A 42 5.21 -7.70 -1.65
CA ASN A 42 4.95 -9.12 -1.85
C ASN A 42 3.86 -9.60 -0.87
N GLN A 43 3.00 -10.54 -1.29
CA GLN A 43 2.02 -11.21 -0.45
C GLN A 43 2.62 -11.75 0.85
N PHE A 44 3.83 -12.30 0.83
CA PHE A 44 4.50 -12.84 2.02
C PHE A 44 4.90 -11.76 3.02
N ASN A 45 5.27 -10.58 2.53
CA ASN A 45 5.74 -9.49 3.40
C ASN A 45 4.62 -8.49 3.74
N LYS A 46 3.44 -8.60 3.14
CA LYS A 46 2.38 -7.57 3.26
C LYS A 46 2.04 -7.26 4.72
N ASP A 47 1.97 -8.28 5.57
CA ASP A 47 1.54 -8.14 6.97
C ASP A 47 2.64 -7.48 7.81
N LEU A 48 3.91 -7.80 7.52
CA LEU A 48 5.06 -7.10 8.10
C LEU A 48 5.06 -5.62 7.70
N ILE A 49 4.85 -5.31 6.42
CA ILE A 49 4.81 -3.93 5.92
C ILE A 49 3.68 -3.14 6.58
N ILE A 50 2.48 -3.72 6.70
CA ILE A 50 1.34 -3.08 7.38
C ILE A 50 1.69 -2.79 8.85
N ARG A 51 2.34 -3.73 9.54
CA ARG A 51 2.77 -3.53 10.92
C ARG A 51 3.79 -2.41 11.06
N LEU A 52 4.79 -2.34 10.16
CA LEU A 52 5.80 -1.28 10.15
C LEU A 52 5.19 0.09 9.86
N LEU A 53 4.27 0.18 8.89
CA LEU A 53 3.54 1.41 8.57
C LEU A 53 2.75 1.92 9.79
N ARG A 54 1.96 1.04 10.42
CA ARG A 54 1.18 1.39 11.61
C ARG A 54 2.04 1.81 12.79
N LYS A 55 3.16 1.12 13.03
CA LYS A 55 4.14 1.51 14.07
C LYS A 55 4.76 2.87 13.81
N SER A 56 4.88 3.27 12.54
CA SER A 56 5.43 4.57 12.13
C SER A 56 4.36 5.69 12.16
N GLY A 57 3.15 5.40 12.63
CA GLY A 57 2.04 6.37 12.70
C GLY A 57 1.23 6.51 11.41
N HIS A 58 1.46 5.66 10.40
CA HIS A 58 0.70 5.72 9.16
C HIS A 58 -0.58 4.87 9.21
N ASP A 59 -1.67 5.44 8.69
CA ASP A 59 -2.95 4.75 8.62
C ASP A 59 -3.11 3.97 7.32
N VAL A 60 -3.26 2.65 7.42
CA VAL A 60 -3.43 1.75 6.28
C VAL A 60 -4.92 1.56 6.02
N ILE A 61 -5.40 2.16 4.94
CA ILE A 61 -6.82 2.19 4.57
C ILE A 61 -7.26 0.87 3.93
N TYR A 62 -6.47 0.35 2.98
CA TYR A 62 -6.92 -0.77 2.14
C TYR A 62 -5.78 -1.59 1.54
N VAL A 63 -6.02 -2.89 1.35
CA VAL A 63 -5.06 -3.81 0.72
C VAL A 63 -5.73 -4.62 -0.39
N SER A 64 -5.08 -4.73 -1.55
CA SER A 64 -5.65 -5.37 -2.73
C SER A 64 -4.61 -6.07 -3.61
N GLY A 65 -5.06 -7.01 -4.44
CA GLY A 65 -4.24 -7.57 -5.52
C GLY A 65 -4.04 -6.65 -6.72
N THR A 66 -4.84 -5.58 -6.85
CA THR A 66 -4.78 -4.64 -7.99
C THR A 66 -4.84 -3.19 -7.54
N ILE A 67 -4.07 -2.34 -8.24
CA ILE A 67 -4.04 -0.89 -8.01
C ILE A 67 -5.38 -0.21 -8.29
N LYS A 68 -6.17 -0.73 -9.25
CA LYS A 68 -7.49 -0.20 -9.61
C LYS A 68 -8.43 -0.14 -8.41
N LYS A 69 -8.43 -1.18 -7.55
CA LYS A 69 -9.26 -1.19 -6.34
C LYS A 69 -8.79 -0.15 -5.32
N CYS A 70 -7.47 0.02 -5.13
CA CYS A 70 -6.94 1.08 -4.25
C CYS A 70 -7.36 2.48 -4.73
N LYS A 71 -7.25 2.76 -6.04
CA LYS A 71 -7.70 4.05 -6.60
C LYS A 71 -9.21 4.26 -6.47
N LYS A 72 -10.02 3.20 -6.60
CA LYS A 72 -11.47 3.27 -6.35
C LYS A 72 -11.78 3.67 -4.91
N ILE A 73 -11.13 3.03 -3.93
CA ILE A 73 -11.29 3.37 -2.51
C ILE A 73 -10.80 4.80 -2.23
N MET A 74 -9.65 5.19 -2.78
CA MET A 74 -9.12 6.54 -2.69
C MET A 74 -10.14 7.57 -3.19
N SER A 75 -10.72 7.37 -4.38
CA SER A 75 -11.76 8.26 -4.92
C SER A 75 -13.03 8.30 -4.06
N LEU A 76 -13.42 7.21 -3.41
CA LEU A 76 -14.54 7.21 -2.48
C LEU A 76 -14.21 8.01 -1.22
N GLN A 77 -13.03 7.82 -0.64
CA GLN A 77 -12.57 8.57 0.53
C GLN A 77 -12.51 10.08 0.26
N SER A 78 -12.01 10.50 -0.90
CA SER A 78 -11.96 11.92 -1.28
C SER A 78 -13.33 12.56 -1.55
N LYS A 79 -14.39 11.77 -1.76
CA LYS A 79 -15.76 12.30 -1.95
C LYS A 79 -16.46 12.60 -0.62
N PHE A 80 -15.93 12.10 0.49
CA PHE A 80 -16.52 12.20 1.82
C PHE A 80 -15.56 12.80 2.86
N ALA A 81 -14.43 13.36 2.41
CA ALA A 81 -13.43 14.07 3.21
C ALA A 81 -13.52 15.56 2.94
#